data_AF-A0A0B3B2W5-F1
#
_entry.id   AF-A0A0B3B2W5-F1
#
_cell.length_a   1.000
_cell.length_b   1.000
_cell.length_c   1.000
_cell.angle_alpha   90.00
_cell.angle_beta   90.00
_cell.angle_gamma   90.00
#
_symmetry.space_group_name_H-M   'P 1'
#
loop_
_entity.id
_entity.type
_entity.pdbx_description
1 polymer ?
#
loop_
_entity_poly.entity_id
_entity_poly.type
_entity_poly.pdbx_seq_one_letter_code
_entity_poly.pdbx_strand_id
1 'polypeptide(L)'
;MILKIKKNIILFIFIVFISINFLNSVFALTASSGNYSVNMFGTGMATASPSSSNYNSTVLSEAKGTTRNAESSSLTGNIGFFENTIYYKTVSITSYSISPASAVVGSTIGVYISALNYQSVWAKITSPNSQEQTLTLTNGQTVNYVPSPSVVGTYQVILYANSSTGAITSVVSSFELTAQSTTPPSGGGGTTTIIEKCTYNWDCTPWSVCSDGKQTRECKNIGTCEGNESKPIKEMKCSESLFDIALELKNIELTKNSTLKFSIDLIEKIGTGKIDVHIKYSIMNKEGYEIFSQIETKATQSNLSYQKEIEEIKLIDGEYILRVDILYGNLQRAFAEQKIKIMNGKIKTSESVSNIQKIIEFLKANYLIIILIIIALIFILYIKRSISKEVKFKIVPSEKKPRPFENIKIIEGEKYLEIKPREIEPIKIEREIPIESKKDMNLKTLVFRTLGDEHKKYPQNSILGLMNKNVYSESGHYLGKVNDIILGENRIDSLKIKLDKKHKFKAGGIVIDYKQVKSVNEIVIIDDRVSEYLEKIA
;
A
#
# COMPACT_ATOMS: atom_id res chain seq x y z
N MET A 1 49.94 9.40 38.59
CA MET A 1 49.89 9.94 37.21
C MET A 1 49.45 8.87 36.18
N ILE A 2 50.03 7.66 36.24
CA ILE A 2 49.73 6.53 35.34
C ILE A 2 48.25 6.10 35.33
N LEU A 3 47.55 6.15 36.49
CA LEU A 3 46.12 5.80 36.56
C LEU A 3 45.20 6.78 35.80
N LYS A 4 45.56 8.07 35.75
CA LYS A 4 44.77 9.12 35.07
C LYS A 4 44.89 9.02 33.54
N ILE A 5 46.05 8.57 33.07
CA ILE A 5 46.32 8.35 31.64
C ILE A 5 45.53 7.13 31.14
N LYS A 6 45.45 6.04 31.93
CA LYS A 6 44.64 4.86 31.56
C LYS A 6 43.16 5.18 31.38
N LYS A 7 42.57 6.02 32.25
CA LYS A 7 41.14 6.37 32.18
C LYS A 7 40.78 7.17 30.92
N ASN A 8 41.65 8.09 30.50
CA ASN A 8 41.42 8.90 29.30
C ASN A 8 41.61 8.09 28.01
N ILE A 9 42.53 7.13 27.99
CA ILE A 9 42.73 6.23 26.84
C ILE A 9 41.53 5.31 26.66
N ILE A 10 41.00 4.73 27.75
CA ILE A 10 39.82 3.86 27.71
C ILE A 10 38.59 4.63 27.21
N LEU A 11 38.38 5.87 27.69
CA LEU A 11 37.27 6.71 27.24
C LEU A 11 37.37 7.06 25.75
N PHE A 12 38.58 7.33 25.26
CA PHE A 12 38.81 7.62 23.85
C PHE A 12 38.53 6.40 22.96
N ILE A 13 38.99 5.21 23.35
CA ILE A 13 38.70 3.94 22.63
C ILE A 13 37.20 3.69 22.59
N PHE A 14 36.48 3.95 23.70
CA PHE A 14 35.03 3.76 23.77
C PHE A 14 34.28 4.73 22.84
N ILE A 15 34.70 6.00 22.77
CA ILE A 15 34.10 7.00 21.85
C ILE A 15 34.35 6.62 20.39
N VAL A 16 35.56 6.16 20.04
CA VAL A 16 35.88 5.69 18.69
C VAL A 16 35.02 4.46 18.33
N PHE A 17 34.84 3.53 19.27
CA PHE A 17 34.01 2.33 19.06
C PHE A 17 32.53 2.68 18.84
N ILE A 18 31.97 3.62 19.60
CA ILE A 18 30.59 4.11 19.39
C ILE A 18 30.46 4.82 18.04
N SER A 19 31.45 5.62 17.65
CA SER A 19 31.43 6.37 16.39
C SER A 19 31.47 5.44 15.17
N ILE A 20 32.28 4.37 15.22
CA ILE A 20 32.35 3.35 14.16
C ILE A 20 31.01 2.60 14.02
N ASN A 21 30.35 2.28 15.12
CA ASN A 21 29.05 1.60 15.09
C ASN A 21 27.92 2.50 14.57
N PHE A 22 27.92 3.79 14.92
CA PHE A 22 26.92 4.76 14.42
C PHE A 22 27.03 5.00 12.91
N LEU A 23 28.23 4.91 12.33
CA LEU A 23 28.45 5.10 10.89
C LEU A 23 28.01 3.91 10.04
N ASN A 24 28.02 2.70 10.58
CA ASN A 24 27.52 1.51 9.88
C ASN A 24 25.98 1.47 9.80
N SER A 25 25.27 2.28 10.58
CA SER A 25 23.79 2.30 10.63
C SER A 25 23.12 3.25 9.64
N VAL A 26 23.88 4.07 8.89
CA VAL A 26 23.31 5.19 8.10
C VAL A 26 23.22 4.92 6.59
N PHE A 27 23.68 3.77 6.08
CA PHE A 27 23.59 3.45 4.64
C PHE A 27 22.50 2.43 4.32
N ALA A 28 21.24 2.86 4.45
CA ALA A 28 20.14 2.25 3.72
C ALA A 28 19.22 3.37 3.22
N LEU A 29 18.78 3.22 1.97
CA LEU A 29 17.75 3.99 1.26
C LEU A 29 18.22 5.23 0.48
N THR A 30 18.47 5.01 -0.82
CA THR A 30 17.80 5.77 -1.89
C THR A 30 17.84 4.97 -3.20
N ALA A 31 16.71 4.35 -3.55
CA ALA A 31 16.38 3.99 -4.92
C ALA A 31 15.07 4.72 -5.26
N SER A 32 15.14 5.74 -6.13
CA SER A 32 13.94 6.40 -6.67
C SER A 32 13.68 5.87 -8.08
N SER A 33 12.50 5.31 -8.33
CA SER A 33 12.01 5.10 -9.70
C SER A 33 11.15 6.29 -10.11
N GLY A 34 11.54 6.92 -11.22
CA GLY A 34 10.82 8.05 -11.80
C GLY A 34 9.46 7.65 -12.39
N ASN A 35 8.54 8.61 -12.31
CA ASN A 35 7.19 8.61 -12.88
C ASN A 35 7.15 8.09 -14.33
N TYR A 36 6.13 7.30 -14.67
CA TYR A 36 5.69 7.13 -16.06
C TYR A 36 4.21 7.47 -16.22
N SER A 37 3.99 8.29 -17.25
CA SER A 37 2.75 8.85 -17.77
C SER A 37 1.96 7.80 -18.54
N VAL A 38 0.66 7.71 -18.26
CA VAL A 38 -0.31 6.91 -19.01
C VAL A 38 -0.67 7.65 -20.31
N ASN A 39 0.05 7.39 -21.40
CA ASN A 39 -0.37 7.85 -22.72
C ASN A 39 0.33 7.09 -23.86
N MET A 40 -0.09 5.87 -24.17
CA MET A 40 0.17 5.23 -25.47
C MET A 40 -0.91 4.18 -25.77
N PHE A 41 -2.07 4.63 -26.24
CA PHE A 41 -2.91 3.83 -27.14
C PHE A 41 -3.18 4.69 -28.38
N GLY A 42 -2.34 4.51 -29.40
CA GLY A 42 -2.40 5.21 -30.67
C GLY A 42 -1.78 4.38 -31.78
N THR A 43 -2.59 3.46 -32.32
CA THR A 43 -2.60 2.94 -33.70
C THR A 43 -1.29 2.59 -34.42
N GLY A 44 -1.18 1.32 -34.82
CA GLY A 44 -0.30 0.88 -35.92
C GLY A 44 -0.39 -0.63 -36.17
N MET A 45 -1.44 -1.12 -36.84
CA MET A 45 -1.46 -2.49 -37.37
C MET A 45 -1.30 -2.46 -38.88
N ALA A 46 -0.15 -2.93 -39.37
CA ALA A 46 0.07 -3.19 -40.78
C ALA A 46 -0.47 -4.59 -41.13
N THR A 47 -1.30 -4.68 -42.16
CA THR A 47 -1.81 -5.94 -42.70
C THR A 47 -0.80 -6.50 -43.70
N ALA A 48 -0.10 -7.59 -43.34
CA ALA A 48 0.68 -8.37 -44.30
C ALA A 48 -0.08 -9.67 -44.63
N SER A 49 -0.26 -9.97 -45.91
CA SER A 49 -0.79 -11.25 -46.40
C SER A 49 0.29 -12.33 -46.31
N PRO A 50 0.17 -13.37 -45.48
CA PRO A 50 1.16 -14.43 -45.43
C PRO A 50 0.71 -15.61 -46.33
N SER A 51 1.34 -15.78 -47.48
CA SER A 51 1.29 -17.05 -48.22
C SER A 51 2.51 -17.90 -47.84
N SER A 52 2.35 -18.77 -46.85
CA SER A 52 3.34 -19.77 -46.44
C SER A 52 2.61 -21.05 -46.03
N SER A 53 3.07 -22.21 -46.54
CA SER A 53 2.47 -23.53 -46.30
C SER A 53 2.55 -24.03 -44.86
N ASN A 54 3.33 -23.37 -44.00
CA ASN A 54 3.58 -23.76 -42.61
C ASN A 54 2.90 -22.80 -41.62
N TYR A 55 1.96 -21.99 -42.09
CA TYR A 55 1.28 -20.97 -41.30
C TYR A 55 -0.19 -21.34 -41.16
N ASN A 56 -0.57 -21.92 -40.02
CA ASN A 56 -1.97 -22.19 -39.74
C ASN A 56 -2.58 -20.96 -39.05
N SER A 57 -3.20 -20.07 -39.83
CA SER A 57 -3.83 -18.87 -39.31
C SER A 57 -5.15 -19.23 -38.63
N THR A 58 -5.29 -18.94 -37.33
CA THR A 58 -6.59 -19.03 -36.65
C THR A 58 -7.09 -17.61 -36.41
N VAL A 59 -8.22 -17.25 -37.02
CA VAL A 59 -8.86 -15.94 -36.81
C VAL A 59 -9.43 -15.91 -35.39
N LEU A 60 -8.84 -15.10 -34.50
CA LEU A 60 -9.13 -15.16 -33.06
C LEU A 60 -10.18 -14.15 -32.59
N SER A 61 -10.52 -13.12 -33.38
CA SER A 61 -11.56 -12.16 -33.02
C SER A 61 -11.91 -11.23 -34.18
N GLU A 62 -13.20 -11.09 -34.49
CA GLU A 62 -13.74 -9.98 -35.28
C GLU A 62 -14.28 -8.93 -34.29
N ALA A 63 -13.62 -7.78 -34.18
CA ALA A 63 -14.14 -6.67 -33.38
C ALA A 63 -14.93 -5.73 -34.29
N LYS A 64 -16.25 -5.62 -34.08
CA LYS A 64 -17.11 -4.62 -34.74
C LYS A 64 -17.33 -3.46 -33.80
N GLY A 65 -16.63 -2.35 -34.05
CA GLY A 65 -16.97 -1.06 -33.44
C GLY A 65 -18.03 -0.35 -34.29
N THR A 66 -19.14 0.05 -33.69
CA THR A 66 -20.09 0.98 -34.32
C THR A 66 -20.13 2.27 -33.52
N THR A 67 -19.99 3.40 -34.21
CA THR A 67 -20.47 4.69 -33.70
C THR A 67 -21.60 5.14 -34.62
N ARG A 68 -22.57 5.90 -34.09
CA ARG A 68 -23.89 6.12 -34.71
C ARG A 68 -23.87 6.77 -36.11
N ASN A 69 -22.72 7.16 -36.65
CA ASN A 69 -22.54 7.78 -37.97
C ASN A 69 -21.23 7.39 -38.69
N ALA A 70 -20.52 6.33 -38.29
CA ALA A 70 -19.30 5.88 -38.98
C ALA A 70 -19.52 4.50 -39.61
N GLU A 71 -19.12 4.34 -40.87
CA GLU A 71 -19.06 3.03 -41.53
C GLU A 71 -18.25 2.06 -40.66
N SER A 72 -18.85 0.94 -40.29
CA SER A 72 -18.18 -0.08 -39.49
C SER A 72 -17.13 -0.78 -40.34
N SER A 73 -15.85 -0.56 -40.06
CA SER A 73 -14.77 -1.39 -40.60
C SER A 73 -14.53 -2.57 -39.65
N SER A 74 -14.62 -3.79 -40.17
CA SER A 74 -14.20 -4.99 -39.46
C SER A 74 -12.67 -5.09 -39.56
N LEU A 75 -11.97 -5.02 -38.44
CA LEU A 75 -10.53 -5.26 -38.38
C LEU A 75 -10.29 -6.73 -38.00
N THR A 76 -9.77 -7.50 -38.94
CA THR A 76 -9.38 -8.89 -38.73
C THR A 76 -7.86 -8.95 -38.54
N GLY A 77 -7.41 -9.14 -37.30
CA GLY A 77 -6.00 -9.35 -37.00
C GLY A 77 -5.63 -10.83 -37.10
N ASN A 78 -4.75 -11.19 -38.03
CA ASN A 78 -4.15 -12.53 -38.05
C ASN A 78 -3.02 -12.58 -37.02
N ILE A 79 -3.19 -13.36 -35.96
CA ILE A 79 -2.08 -13.72 -35.07
C ILE A 79 -1.61 -15.09 -35.52
N GLY A 80 -0.43 -15.11 -36.15
CA GLY A 80 0.24 -16.34 -36.53
C GLY A 80 1.03 -16.92 -35.40
N PHE A 81 0.97 -18.22 -35.23
CA PHE A 81 1.79 -18.93 -34.26
C PHE A 81 2.69 -19.93 -34.96
N PHE A 82 3.92 -20.04 -34.48
CA PHE A 82 4.83 -21.10 -34.89
C PHE A 82 4.39 -22.42 -34.21
N GLU A 83 4.47 -23.52 -34.95
CA GLU A 83 4.02 -24.84 -34.51
C GLU A 83 4.60 -25.23 -33.13
N ASN A 84 3.79 -25.93 -32.32
CA ASN A 84 4.05 -26.47 -30.97
C ASN A 84 3.89 -25.58 -29.72
N THR A 85 3.34 -24.36 -29.80
CA THR A 85 3.01 -23.62 -28.56
C THR A 85 1.58 -23.95 -28.09
N ILE A 86 1.45 -24.77 -27.03
CA ILE A 86 0.15 -25.04 -26.39
C ILE A 86 -0.22 -23.83 -25.53
N TYR A 87 -1.07 -22.96 -26.05
CA TYR A 87 -1.65 -21.87 -25.26
C TYR A 87 -2.73 -22.41 -24.34
N TYR A 88 -2.54 -22.27 -23.03
CA TYR A 88 -3.65 -22.32 -22.08
C TYR A 88 -4.45 -21.03 -22.26
N LYS A 89 -5.53 -21.11 -23.03
CA LYS A 89 -6.47 -20.00 -23.17
C LYS A 89 -7.10 -19.76 -21.79
N THR A 90 -6.69 -18.68 -21.13
CA THR A 90 -7.32 -18.26 -19.86
C THR A 90 -8.78 -17.91 -20.15
N VAL A 91 -9.70 -18.54 -19.43
CA VAL A 91 -11.11 -18.16 -19.44
C VAL A 91 -11.27 -16.78 -18.79
N SER A 92 -12.07 -15.91 -19.37
CA SER A 92 -12.36 -14.59 -18.82
C SER A 92 -13.82 -14.25 -18.97
N ILE A 93 -14.46 -13.76 -17.91
CA ILE A 93 -15.80 -13.17 -17.97
C ILE A 93 -15.64 -11.74 -18.49
N THR A 94 -16.23 -11.44 -19.65
CA THR A 94 -16.16 -10.13 -20.29
C THR A 94 -17.26 -9.19 -19.84
N SER A 95 -18.45 -9.72 -19.54
CA SER A 95 -19.56 -8.94 -18.98
C SER A 95 -20.56 -9.86 -18.26
N TYR A 96 -21.35 -9.28 -17.36
CA TYR A 96 -22.43 -9.97 -16.65
C TYR A 96 -23.47 -8.95 -16.19
N SER A 97 -24.72 -9.38 -15.96
CA SER A 97 -25.74 -8.53 -15.35
C SER A 97 -26.81 -9.35 -14.63
N ILE A 98 -27.43 -8.73 -13.63
CA ILE A 98 -28.59 -9.25 -12.91
C ILE A 98 -29.65 -8.16 -12.93
N SER A 99 -30.83 -8.46 -13.46
CA SER A 99 -31.89 -7.47 -13.63
C SER A 99 -33.29 -8.06 -13.40
N PRO A 100 -34.14 -7.42 -12.59
CA PRO A 100 -33.87 -6.21 -11.82
C PRO A 100 -33.00 -6.52 -10.58
N ALA A 101 -32.31 -5.51 -10.06
CA ALA A 101 -31.53 -5.63 -8.82
C ALA A 101 -32.41 -5.70 -7.55
N SER A 102 -33.67 -5.27 -7.64
CA SER A 102 -34.68 -5.41 -6.60
C SER A 102 -36.01 -5.80 -7.24
N ALA A 103 -36.69 -6.79 -6.68
CA ALA A 103 -37.97 -7.28 -7.19
C ALA A 103 -38.91 -7.68 -6.04
N VAL A 104 -40.20 -7.86 -6.32
CA VAL A 104 -41.13 -8.46 -5.34
C VAL A 104 -41.05 -9.98 -5.40
N VAL A 105 -41.35 -10.65 -4.29
CA VAL A 105 -41.49 -12.11 -4.21
C VAL A 105 -42.34 -12.64 -5.39
N GLY A 106 -41.84 -13.68 -6.07
CA GLY A 106 -42.47 -14.26 -7.27
C GLY A 106 -42.07 -13.61 -8.60
N SER A 107 -41.29 -12.52 -8.59
CA SER A 107 -40.77 -11.91 -9.82
C SER A 107 -39.69 -12.77 -10.47
N THR A 108 -39.61 -12.67 -11.80
CA THR A 108 -38.51 -13.24 -12.59
C THR A 108 -37.28 -12.32 -12.53
N ILE A 109 -36.11 -12.91 -12.29
CA ILE A 109 -34.81 -12.25 -12.30
C ILE A 109 -34.04 -12.72 -13.54
N GLY A 110 -33.67 -11.80 -14.42
CA GLY A 110 -32.78 -12.07 -15.55
C GLY A 110 -31.33 -12.16 -15.09
N VAL A 111 -30.66 -13.27 -15.41
CA VAL A 111 -29.24 -13.51 -15.14
C VAL A 111 -28.50 -13.65 -16.47
N TYR A 112 -27.49 -12.81 -16.70
CA TYR A 112 -26.71 -12.78 -17.94
C TYR A 112 -25.21 -12.91 -17.65
N ILE A 113 -24.50 -13.66 -18.49
CA ILE A 113 -23.04 -13.76 -18.48
C ILE A 113 -22.50 -13.83 -19.90
N SER A 114 -21.38 -13.17 -20.15
CA SER A 114 -20.56 -13.32 -21.35
C SER A 114 -19.12 -13.59 -20.94
N ALA A 115 -18.51 -14.59 -21.56
CA ALA A 115 -17.17 -15.06 -21.32
C ALA A 115 -16.47 -15.41 -22.64
N LEU A 116 -15.14 -15.34 -22.62
CA LEU A 116 -14.25 -15.78 -23.69
C LEU A 116 -13.52 -17.05 -23.27
N ASN A 117 -13.17 -17.88 -24.25
CA ASN A 117 -12.44 -19.14 -24.05
C ASN A 117 -13.11 -20.09 -23.04
N TYR A 118 -14.43 -20.05 -22.96
CA TYR A 118 -15.23 -20.89 -22.07
C TYR A 118 -15.67 -22.18 -22.79
N GLN A 119 -15.87 -23.22 -22.00
CA GLN A 119 -16.59 -24.45 -22.34
C GLN A 119 -17.98 -24.44 -21.73
N SER A 120 -18.11 -23.95 -20.49
CA SER A 120 -19.40 -23.83 -19.81
C SER A 120 -19.46 -22.58 -18.94
N VAL A 121 -20.67 -22.07 -18.76
CA VAL A 121 -20.99 -20.96 -17.85
C VAL A 121 -22.19 -21.32 -16.99
N TRP A 122 -22.18 -20.94 -15.72
CA TRP A 122 -23.27 -21.19 -14.79
C TRP A 122 -23.26 -20.15 -13.68
N ALA A 123 -24.36 -20.03 -12.94
CA ALA A 123 -24.43 -19.22 -11.74
C ALA A 123 -24.78 -20.08 -10.53
N LYS A 124 -24.20 -19.74 -9.37
CA LYS A 124 -24.56 -20.26 -8.05
C LYS A 124 -25.26 -19.15 -7.28
N ILE A 125 -26.51 -19.37 -6.92
CA ILE A 125 -27.38 -18.39 -6.27
C ILE A 125 -27.62 -18.87 -4.84
N THR A 126 -27.26 -18.05 -3.86
CA THR A 126 -27.43 -18.34 -2.42
C THR A 126 -28.47 -17.39 -1.85
N SER A 127 -29.56 -17.96 -1.34
CA SER A 127 -30.66 -17.21 -0.72
C SER A 127 -30.33 -16.71 0.69
N PRO A 128 -31.12 -15.79 1.26
CA PRO A 128 -30.93 -15.29 2.64
C PRO A 128 -30.93 -16.38 3.72
N ASN A 129 -31.65 -17.48 3.51
CA ASN A 129 -31.67 -18.65 4.39
C ASN A 129 -30.57 -19.69 4.04
N SER A 130 -29.53 -19.27 3.30
CA SER A 130 -28.36 -20.08 2.93
C SER A 130 -28.67 -21.32 2.07
N GLN A 131 -29.80 -21.33 1.35
CA GLN A 131 -30.07 -22.36 0.36
C GLN A 131 -29.39 -21.99 -0.97
N GLU A 132 -28.75 -22.98 -1.59
CA GLU A 132 -27.98 -22.79 -2.82
C GLU A 132 -28.72 -23.37 -4.02
N GLN A 133 -28.67 -22.67 -5.15
CA GLN A 133 -29.22 -23.12 -6.43
C GLN A 133 -28.20 -22.91 -7.53
N THR A 134 -28.06 -23.89 -8.42
CA THR A 134 -27.20 -23.78 -9.60
C THR A 134 -28.05 -23.56 -10.84
N LEU A 135 -27.75 -22.49 -11.56
CA LEU A 135 -28.41 -22.11 -12.80
C LEU A 135 -27.44 -22.30 -13.96
N THR A 136 -27.73 -23.24 -14.86
CA THR A 136 -26.97 -23.37 -16.12
C THR A 136 -27.29 -22.18 -17.02
N LEU A 137 -26.25 -21.53 -17.55
CA LEU A 137 -26.39 -20.35 -18.40
C LEU A 137 -25.93 -20.68 -19.82
N THR A 138 -26.42 -19.90 -20.79
CA THR A 138 -25.87 -19.87 -22.15
C THR A 138 -25.11 -18.56 -22.31
N ASN A 139 -23.87 -18.65 -22.78
CA ASN A 139 -23.00 -17.48 -22.91
C ASN A 139 -23.59 -16.43 -23.86
N GLY A 140 -23.63 -15.18 -23.40
CA GLY A 140 -24.22 -14.07 -24.15
C GLY A 140 -25.76 -14.06 -24.17
N GLN A 141 -26.44 -14.89 -23.36
CA GLN A 141 -27.89 -14.89 -23.24
C GLN A 141 -28.35 -14.63 -21.81
N THR A 142 -29.50 -13.98 -21.67
CA THR A 142 -30.16 -13.77 -20.38
C THR A 142 -31.07 -14.95 -20.08
N VAL A 143 -30.87 -15.59 -18.93
CA VAL A 143 -31.72 -16.66 -18.42
C VAL A 143 -32.64 -16.11 -17.34
N ASN A 144 -33.93 -16.41 -17.47
CA ASN A 144 -34.95 -16.04 -16.50
C ASN A 144 -34.94 -17.01 -15.31
N TYR A 145 -34.68 -16.49 -14.12
CA TYR A 145 -34.62 -17.23 -12.86
C TYR A 145 -35.75 -16.79 -11.92
N VAL A 146 -36.47 -17.75 -11.35
CA VAL A 146 -37.52 -17.48 -10.36
C VAL A 146 -37.10 -18.15 -9.04
N PRO A 147 -36.78 -17.39 -7.99
CA PRO A 147 -36.31 -17.95 -6.71
C PRO A 147 -37.32 -18.91 -6.08
N SER A 148 -36.89 -20.14 -5.75
CA SER A 148 -37.75 -21.16 -5.13
C SER A 148 -37.03 -21.93 -4.01
N PRO A 149 -37.25 -21.62 -2.72
CA PRO A 149 -38.30 -20.75 -2.19
C PRO A 149 -38.02 -19.27 -2.42
N SER A 150 -39.07 -18.48 -2.64
CA SER A 150 -38.98 -17.02 -2.69
C SER A 150 -38.94 -16.46 -1.25
N VAL A 151 -37.74 -16.31 -0.71
CA VAL A 151 -37.50 -15.74 0.62
C VAL A 151 -37.19 -14.26 0.46
N VAL A 152 -37.81 -13.40 1.26
CA VAL A 152 -37.51 -11.95 1.26
C VAL A 152 -36.07 -11.73 1.75
N GLY A 153 -35.33 -10.86 1.07
CA GLY A 153 -33.95 -10.49 1.42
C GLY A 153 -32.99 -10.50 0.23
N THR A 154 -31.70 -10.35 0.54
CA THR A 154 -30.63 -10.29 -0.46
C THR A 154 -30.11 -11.67 -0.85
N TYR A 155 -30.16 -11.98 -2.14
CA TYR A 155 -29.58 -13.17 -2.74
C TYR A 155 -28.18 -12.84 -3.25
N GLN A 156 -27.20 -13.69 -2.93
CA GLN A 156 -25.86 -13.63 -3.52
C GLN A 156 -25.80 -14.49 -4.77
N VAL A 157 -25.17 -14.00 -5.83
CA VAL A 157 -25.03 -14.69 -7.11
C VAL A 157 -23.56 -14.73 -7.50
N ILE A 158 -22.99 -15.92 -7.63
CA ILE A 158 -21.64 -16.12 -8.14
C ILE A 158 -21.74 -16.70 -9.55
N LEU A 159 -21.31 -15.94 -10.55
CA LEU A 159 -21.25 -16.41 -11.93
C LEU A 159 -19.89 -17.02 -12.21
N TYR A 160 -19.87 -18.18 -12.85
CA TYR A 160 -18.68 -18.95 -13.19
C TYR A 160 -18.57 -19.12 -14.69
N ALA A 161 -17.33 -19.13 -15.17
CA ALA A 161 -16.97 -19.60 -16.50
C ALA A 161 -15.80 -20.58 -16.37
N ASN A 162 -15.89 -21.72 -17.04
CA ASN A 162 -14.85 -22.76 -17.06
C ASN A 162 -14.32 -22.95 -18.48
N SER A 163 -13.02 -23.14 -18.65
CA SER A 163 -12.42 -23.54 -19.93
C SER A 163 -12.44 -25.06 -20.13
N SER A 164 -12.14 -25.52 -21.34
CA SER A 164 -11.92 -26.94 -21.62
C SER A 164 -10.71 -27.53 -20.90
N THR A 165 -9.82 -26.69 -20.36
CA THR A 165 -8.65 -27.12 -19.57
C THR A 165 -8.93 -27.16 -18.07
N GLY A 166 -10.16 -26.90 -17.64
CA GLY A 166 -10.55 -26.85 -16.23
C GLY A 166 -10.17 -25.55 -15.51
N ALA A 167 -9.70 -24.52 -16.22
CA ALA A 167 -9.46 -23.22 -15.62
C ALA A 167 -10.81 -22.55 -15.36
N ILE A 168 -11.03 -22.05 -14.14
CA ILE A 168 -12.29 -21.43 -13.72
C ILE A 168 -12.03 -19.95 -13.39
N THR A 169 -12.94 -19.08 -13.82
CA THR A 169 -13.02 -17.69 -13.38
C THR A 169 -14.42 -17.43 -12.82
N SER A 170 -14.55 -16.48 -11.90
CA SER A 170 -15.83 -16.17 -11.27
C SER A 170 -15.99 -14.69 -10.93
N VAL A 171 -17.24 -14.25 -10.80
CA VAL A 171 -17.61 -12.90 -10.37
C VAL A 171 -18.85 -12.95 -9.46
N VAL A 172 -18.89 -12.08 -8.45
CA VAL A 172 -19.95 -12.04 -7.44
C VAL A 172 -20.85 -10.82 -7.65
N SER A 173 -22.16 -11.01 -7.52
CA SER A 173 -23.20 -9.99 -7.61
C SER A 173 -24.37 -10.34 -6.67
N SER A 174 -25.43 -9.53 -6.64
CA SER A 174 -26.58 -9.75 -5.76
C SER A 174 -27.84 -9.06 -6.26
N PHE A 175 -29.00 -9.57 -5.84
CA PHE A 175 -30.30 -8.90 -5.99
C PHE A 175 -31.14 -9.04 -4.71
N GLU A 176 -32.16 -8.20 -4.54
CA GLU A 176 -33.04 -8.21 -3.37
C GLU A 176 -34.48 -8.58 -3.74
N LEU A 177 -35.10 -9.49 -2.96
CA LEU A 177 -36.54 -9.71 -2.99
C LEU A 177 -37.22 -8.98 -1.84
N THR A 178 -38.27 -8.23 -2.16
CA THR A 178 -39.13 -7.51 -1.21
C THR A 178 -40.50 -8.18 -1.11
N ALA A 179 -41.16 -8.02 0.03
CA ALA A 179 -42.52 -8.54 0.20
C ALA A 179 -43.50 -7.81 -0.74
N GLN A 180 -44.48 -8.54 -1.28
CA GLN A 180 -45.56 -7.93 -2.05
C GLN A 180 -46.36 -7.02 -1.13
N SER A 181 -46.42 -5.71 -1.45
CA SER A 181 -47.21 -4.75 -0.68
C SER A 181 -48.69 -5.09 -0.82
N THR A 182 -49.27 -5.72 0.20
CA THR A 182 -50.72 -5.93 0.28
C THR A 182 -51.36 -4.63 0.74
N THR A 183 -51.53 -3.66 -0.16
CA THR A 183 -52.42 -2.54 0.13
C THR A 183 -53.84 -3.08 0.27
N PRO A 184 -54.55 -2.81 1.39
CA PRO A 184 -55.92 -3.27 1.57
C PRO A 184 -56.82 -2.71 0.46
N PRO A 185 -57.80 -3.49 -0.03
CA PRO A 185 -58.67 -3.09 -1.14
C PRO A 185 -59.59 -1.96 -0.70
N SER A 186 -59.19 -0.72 -0.96
CA SER A 186 -60.02 0.47 -0.75
C SER A 186 -60.88 0.70 -1.98
N GLY A 187 -62.15 0.29 -1.90
CA GLY A 187 -63.15 0.52 -2.93
C GLY A 187 -63.44 2.01 -3.15
N GLY A 188 -63.34 2.45 -4.39
CA GLY A 188 -63.70 3.81 -4.81
C GLY A 188 -63.41 4.00 -6.30
N GLY A 189 -64.45 3.88 -7.12
CA GLY A 189 -64.38 4.07 -8.57
C GLY A 189 -63.99 5.50 -8.93
N GLY A 190 -62.75 5.68 -9.35
CA GLY A 190 -62.27 6.88 -10.01
C GLY A 190 -61.25 6.42 -11.03
N THR A 191 -61.41 6.84 -12.29
CA THR A 191 -60.53 6.53 -13.42
C THR A 191 -59.10 6.94 -13.06
N THR A 192 -58.35 5.99 -12.50
CA THR A 192 -56.94 6.17 -12.15
C THR A 192 -56.17 6.21 -13.45
N THR A 193 -55.80 7.42 -13.85
CA THR A 193 -54.65 7.65 -14.72
C THR A 193 -53.50 6.87 -14.09
N ILE A 194 -53.10 5.78 -14.75
CA ILE A 194 -51.94 4.97 -14.34
C ILE A 194 -50.75 5.92 -14.50
N ILE A 195 -50.36 6.58 -13.42
CA ILE A 195 -49.11 7.32 -13.35
C ILE A 195 -48.06 6.22 -13.42
N GLU A 196 -47.52 6.02 -14.61
CA GLU A 196 -46.48 5.05 -14.87
C GLU A 196 -45.30 5.43 -13.97
N LYS A 197 -45.15 4.70 -12.87
CA LYS A 197 -44.14 4.96 -11.87
C LYS A 197 -42.80 4.74 -12.55
N CYS A 198 -42.09 5.84 -12.79
CA CYS A 198 -40.78 5.76 -13.39
C CYS A 198 -39.86 4.95 -12.46
N THR A 199 -38.86 4.27 -13.03
CA THR A 199 -37.88 3.50 -12.25
C THR A 199 -36.47 4.01 -12.51
N TYR A 200 -35.66 4.11 -11.45
CA TYR A 200 -34.24 4.36 -11.54
C TYR A 200 -33.52 3.02 -11.70
N ASN A 201 -32.74 2.85 -12.76
CA ASN A 201 -31.95 1.65 -13.00
C ASN A 201 -30.53 2.09 -13.32
N TRP A 202 -29.55 1.73 -12.49
CA TRP A 202 -28.18 2.25 -12.59
C TRP A 202 -27.24 1.18 -13.12
N ASP A 203 -26.64 1.45 -14.27
CA ASP A 203 -25.55 0.66 -14.84
C ASP A 203 -24.23 1.31 -14.42
N CYS A 204 -23.39 0.57 -13.68
CA CYS A 204 -22.13 1.07 -13.14
C CYS A 204 -20.93 0.29 -13.70
N THR A 205 -19.85 1.00 -14.00
CA THR A 205 -18.56 0.36 -14.30
C THR A 205 -18.02 -0.36 -13.06
N PRO A 206 -17.11 -1.34 -13.24
CA PRO A 206 -16.31 -1.85 -12.12
C PRO A 206 -15.59 -0.72 -11.38
N TRP A 207 -15.25 -0.97 -10.10
CA TRP A 207 -14.39 -0.07 -9.34
C TRP A 207 -13.01 0.03 -10.00
N SER A 208 -12.47 1.25 -10.07
CA SER A 208 -11.13 1.51 -10.54
C SER A 208 -10.07 0.95 -9.58
N VAL A 209 -8.83 0.83 -10.07
CA VAL A 209 -7.68 0.55 -9.21
C VAL A 209 -7.55 1.64 -8.14
N CYS A 210 -7.14 1.24 -6.94
CA CYS A 210 -6.92 2.17 -5.84
C CYS A 210 -5.84 3.20 -6.22
N SER A 211 -6.21 4.48 -6.32
CA SER A 211 -5.30 5.61 -6.51
C SER A 211 -5.55 6.62 -5.39
N ASP A 212 -4.48 7.10 -4.76
CA ASP A 212 -4.57 8.07 -3.66
C ASP A 212 -5.52 7.63 -2.51
N GLY A 213 -5.57 6.32 -2.25
CA GLY A 213 -6.42 5.73 -1.21
C GLY A 213 -7.92 5.67 -1.55
N LYS A 214 -8.30 5.85 -2.82
CA LYS A 214 -9.69 5.83 -3.29
C LYS A 214 -9.87 4.95 -4.52
N GLN A 215 -11.02 4.28 -4.60
CA GLN A 215 -11.53 3.66 -5.81
C GLN A 215 -12.74 4.42 -6.31
N THR A 216 -12.87 4.53 -7.62
CA THR A 216 -13.93 5.29 -8.30
C THR A 216 -14.65 4.42 -9.31
N ARG A 217 -15.93 4.70 -9.57
CA ARG A 217 -16.68 4.09 -10.67
C ARG A 217 -17.68 5.08 -11.27
N GLU A 218 -18.02 4.86 -12.53
CA GLU A 218 -19.04 5.64 -13.21
C GLU A 218 -20.37 4.88 -13.17
N CYS A 219 -21.47 5.61 -12.98
CA CYS A 219 -22.82 5.05 -12.97
C CYS A 219 -23.71 5.91 -13.85
N LYS A 220 -24.41 5.27 -14.78
CA LYS A 220 -25.36 5.85 -15.73
C LYS A 220 -26.76 5.32 -15.44
N ASN A 221 -27.73 6.22 -15.32
CA ASN A 221 -29.13 5.83 -15.21
C ASN A 221 -29.62 5.37 -16.60
N ILE A 222 -30.06 4.12 -16.68
CA ILE A 222 -30.70 3.48 -17.84
C ILE A 222 -32.21 3.29 -17.60
N GLY A 223 -32.74 3.78 -16.48
CA GLY A 223 -34.16 3.76 -16.15
C GLY A 223 -34.96 4.88 -16.83
N THR A 224 -36.26 4.89 -16.59
CA THR A 224 -37.20 5.86 -17.18
C THR A 224 -37.31 7.17 -16.40
N CYS A 225 -36.88 7.20 -15.14
CA CYS A 225 -36.88 8.44 -14.36
C CYS A 225 -35.72 9.35 -14.78
N GLU A 226 -35.99 10.65 -14.86
CA GLU A 226 -34.96 11.67 -14.82
C GLU A 226 -34.53 11.92 -13.36
N GLY A 227 -33.25 12.19 -13.11
CA GLY A 227 -32.72 12.53 -11.78
C GLY A 227 -31.60 11.63 -11.26
N ASN A 228 -31.24 11.81 -9.98
CA ASN A 228 -30.15 11.12 -9.29
C ASN A 228 -30.62 10.37 -8.03
N GLU A 229 -31.92 10.15 -7.85
CA GLU A 229 -32.39 9.35 -6.71
C GLU A 229 -31.84 7.92 -6.80
N SER A 230 -31.50 7.35 -5.64
CA SER A 230 -30.93 5.99 -5.52
C SER A 230 -29.64 5.76 -6.31
N LYS A 231 -28.91 6.83 -6.67
CA LYS A 231 -27.64 6.72 -7.39
C LYS A 231 -26.60 5.98 -6.53
N PRO A 232 -26.01 4.88 -7.03
CA PRO A 232 -24.97 4.17 -6.28
C PRO A 232 -23.75 5.05 -6.01
N ILE A 233 -23.04 4.75 -4.92
CA ILE A 233 -21.80 5.45 -4.58
C ILE A 233 -20.78 5.32 -5.72
N LYS A 234 -20.13 6.43 -6.04
CA LYS A 234 -19.12 6.54 -7.11
C LYS A 234 -17.68 6.55 -6.61
N GLU A 235 -17.50 6.72 -5.31
CA GLU A 235 -16.20 6.76 -4.67
C GLU A 235 -16.28 5.98 -3.36
N MET A 236 -15.27 5.15 -3.10
CA MET A 236 -15.07 4.53 -1.80
C MET A 236 -13.60 4.65 -1.40
N LYS A 237 -13.36 4.79 -0.10
CA LYS A 237 -12.00 4.63 0.42
C LYS A 237 -11.57 3.20 0.13
N CYS A 238 -10.34 3.03 -0.34
CA CYS A 238 -9.77 1.70 -0.39
C CYS A 238 -9.81 1.14 1.03
N SER A 239 -10.31 -0.07 1.22
CA SER A 239 -10.05 -0.79 2.47
C SER A 239 -8.54 -0.81 2.59
N GLU A 240 -8.00 -0.18 3.64
CA GLU A 240 -6.56 -0.19 3.92
C GLU A 240 -6.12 -1.64 3.79
N SER A 241 -5.33 -1.94 2.76
CA SER A 241 -4.92 -3.31 2.56
C SER A 241 -4.06 -3.64 3.76
N LEU A 242 -4.50 -4.61 4.55
CA LEU A 242 -3.65 -5.23 5.58
C LEU A 242 -2.48 -6.00 4.93
N PHE A 243 -2.39 -5.97 3.61
CA PHE A 243 -1.41 -6.66 2.80
C PHE A 243 -0.87 -5.65 1.78
N ASP A 244 0.33 -5.19 2.02
CA ASP A 244 1.13 -4.48 1.02
C ASP A 244 2.20 -5.50 0.64
N ILE A 245 2.02 -6.22 -0.46
CA ILE A 245 3.05 -7.15 -0.93
C ILE A 245 4.05 -6.34 -1.78
N ALA A 246 5.22 -6.07 -1.23
CA ALA A 246 6.32 -5.58 -2.05
C ALA A 246 6.91 -6.76 -2.84
N LEU A 247 7.10 -6.54 -4.14
CA LEU A 247 7.61 -7.54 -5.06
C LEU A 247 9.00 -7.10 -5.51
N GLU A 248 10.01 -7.92 -5.26
CA GLU A 248 11.38 -7.68 -5.73
C GLU A 248 11.84 -8.82 -6.64
N LEU A 249 12.48 -8.47 -7.75
CA LEU A 249 13.14 -9.41 -8.66
C LEU A 249 14.65 -9.38 -8.41
N LYS A 250 15.23 -10.56 -8.17
CA LYS A 250 16.68 -10.73 -7.92
C LYS A 250 17.24 -11.85 -8.79
N ASN A 251 18.56 -11.87 -8.97
CA ASN A 251 19.32 -12.98 -9.57
C ASN A 251 18.77 -13.45 -10.94
N ILE A 252 18.51 -12.52 -11.86
CA ILE A 252 18.06 -12.90 -13.21
C ILE A 252 19.24 -13.48 -14.01
N GLU A 253 19.09 -14.74 -14.41
CA GLU A 253 20.09 -15.49 -15.19
C GLU A 253 19.42 -16.24 -16.35
N LEU A 254 20.10 -16.31 -17.50
CA LEU A 254 19.70 -17.15 -18.63
C LEU A 254 20.74 -18.25 -18.79
N THR A 255 20.30 -19.50 -18.63
CA THR A 255 21.18 -20.66 -18.78
C THR A 255 21.42 -20.97 -20.26
N LYS A 256 22.40 -21.84 -20.54
CA LYS A 256 22.66 -22.35 -21.90
C LYS A 256 21.46 -23.08 -22.51
N ASN A 257 20.56 -23.60 -21.68
CA ASN A 257 19.36 -24.34 -22.10
C ASN A 257 18.16 -23.42 -22.29
N SER A 258 18.38 -22.10 -22.46
CA SER A 258 17.31 -21.13 -22.59
C SER A 258 16.35 -21.16 -21.38
N THR A 259 16.86 -21.45 -20.18
CA THR A 259 16.09 -21.36 -18.94
C THR A 259 16.30 -19.98 -18.32
N LEU A 260 15.23 -19.20 -18.16
CA LEU A 260 15.28 -17.94 -17.42
C LEU A 260 15.01 -18.22 -15.94
N LYS A 261 16.00 -17.97 -15.09
CA LYS A 261 15.91 -18.11 -13.64
C LYS A 261 15.87 -16.73 -12.98
N PHE A 262 15.01 -16.54 -12.00
CA PHE A 262 14.94 -15.32 -11.21
C PHE A 262 14.36 -15.60 -9.82
N SER A 263 14.75 -14.80 -8.84
CA SER A 263 14.22 -14.86 -7.47
C SER A 263 13.12 -13.82 -7.31
N ILE A 264 12.07 -14.21 -6.60
CA ILE A 264 10.90 -13.40 -6.29
C ILE A 264 10.82 -13.30 -4.78
N ASP A 265 10.80 -12.08 -4.26
CA ASP A 265 10.48 -11.81 -2.87
C ASP A 265 9.11 -11.16 -2.79
N LEU A 266 8.15 -11.83 -2.16
CA LEU A 266 6.87 -11.28 -1.73
C LEU A 266 7.01 -10.86 -0.28
N ILE A 267 6.96 -9.56 0.02
CA ILE A 267 7.15 -9.05 1.38
C ILE A 267 5.80 -8.58 1.91
N GLU A 268 5.23 -9.30 2.89
CA GLU A 268 3.96 -8.95 3.52
C GLU A 268 4.19 -7.93 4.64
N LYS A 269 3.63 -6.72 4.52
CA LYS A 269 3.87 -5.67 5.51
C LYS A 269 3.02 -5.74 6.79
N ILE A 270 1.76 -6.21 6.75
CA ILE A 270 0.79 -5.96 7.84
C ILE A 270 -0.08 -7.19 8.22
N GLY A 271 -0.01 -8.31 7.49
CA GLY A 271 -0.92 -9.45 7.72
C GLY A 271 -0.28 -10.63 8.44
N THR A 272 -1.13 -11.43 9.10
CA THR A 272 -0.77 -12.69 9.78
C THR A 272 -1.52 -13.90 9.20
N GLY A 273 -2.35 -13.68 8.18
CA GLY A 273 -3.24 -14.68 7.60
C GLY A 273 -2.62 -15.34 6.36
N LYS A 274 -2.97 -16.61 6.12
CA LYS A 274 -2.67 -17.24 4.83
C LYS A 274 -3.53 -16.59 3.75
N ILE A 275 -2.91 -16.09 2.69
CA ILE A 275 -3.59 -15.55 1.52
C ILE A 275 -3.11 -16.30 0.28
N ASP A 276 -4.05 -16.59 -0.63
CA ASP A 276 -3.70 -17.08 -1.96
C ASP A 276 -3.41 -15.89 -2.87
N VAL A 277 -2.25 -15.95 -3.52
CA VAL A 277 -1.75 -14.93 -4.44
C VAL A 277 -1.69 -15.53 -5.83
N HIS A 278 -2.39 -14.92 -6.78
CA HIS A 278 -2.30 -15.23 -8.19
C HIS A 278 -1.15 -14.44 -8.82
N ILE A 279 -0.15 -15.11 -9.35
CA ILE A 279 1.08 -14.51 -9.85
C ILE A 279 1.14 -14.71 -11.36
N LYS A 280 1.16 -13.61 -12.12
CA LYS A 280 1.35 -13.61 -13.57
C LYS A 280 2.78 -13.18 -13.91
N TYR A 281 3.49 -14.05 -14.62
CA TYR A 281 4.78 -13.79 -15.22
C TYR A 281 4.59 -13.39 -16.67
N SER A 282 5.15 -12.26 -17.05
CA SER A 282 5.08 -11.72 -18.41
C SER A 282 6.48 -11.33 -18.88
N ILE A 283 6.82 -11.66 -20.13
CA ILE A 283 8.02 -11.14 -20.78
C ILE A 283 7.58 -10.34 -21.99
N MET A 284 7.91 -9.05 -21.97
CA MET A 284 7.54 -8.11 -23.03
C MET A 284 8.78 -7.70 -23.81
N ASN A 285 8.66 -7.55 -25.13
CA ASN A 285 9.75 -6.97 -25.93
C ASN A 285 9.79 -5.43 -25.81
N LYS A 286 10.75 -4.79 -26.49
CA LYS A 286 10.92 -3.32 -26.47
C LYS A 286 9.71 -2.55 -27.02
N GLU A 287 8.91 -3.16 -27.90
CA GLU A 287 7.67 -2.59 -28.42
C GLU A 287 6.48 -2.78 -27.47
N GLY A 288 6.66 -3.48 -26.35
CA GLY A 288 5.61 -3.73 -25.36
C GLY A 288 4.73 -4.96 -25.66
N TYR A 289 5.07 -5.77 -26.66
CA TYR A 289 4.34 -7.02 -26.94
C TYR A 289 4.73 -8.10 -25.94
N GLU A 290 3.73 -8.72 -25.30
CA GLU A 290 3.90 -9.89 -24.43
C GLU A 290 4.23 -11.12 -25.29
N ILE A 291 5.46 -11.61 -25.20
CA ILE A 291 5.96 -12.78 -25.94
C ILE A 291 5.91 -14.06 -25.11
N PHE A 292 5.73 -13.94 -23.78
CA PHE A 292 5.54 -15.05 -22.86
C PHE A 292 4.61 -14.62 -21.72
N SER A 293 3.75 -15.54 -21.29
CA SER A 293 2.76 -15.33 -20.24
C SER A 293 2.53 -16.64 -19.48
N GLN A 294 2.65 -16.63 -18.16
CA GLN A 294 2.32 -17.77 -17.31
C GLN A 294 1.66 -17.27 -16.03
N ILE A 295 0.63 -17.98 -15.55
CA ILE A 295 -0.04 -17.69 -14.28
C ILE A 295 0.13 -18.87 -13.35
N GLU A 296 0.39 -18.61 -12.08
CA GLU A 296 0.34 -19.60 -11.01
C GLU A 296 -0.33 -19.05 -9.76
N THR A 297 -0.63 -19.92 -8.79
CA THR A 297 -1.19 -19.51 -7.49
C THR A 297 -0.27 -19.99 -6.38
N LYS A 298 0.01 -19.13 -5.40
CA LYS A 298 0.83 -19.43 -4.23
C LYS A 298 0.11 -18.99 -2.97
N ALA A 299 0.00 -19.89 -2.00
CA ALA A 299 -0.39 -19.51 -0.64
C ALA A 299 0.83 -18.87 0.05
N THR A 300 0.64 -17.69 0.65
CA THR A 300 1.64 -17.02 1.48
C THR A 300 1.07 -16.68 2.86
N GLN A 301 1.87 -16.80 3.92
CA GLN A 301 1.49 -16.48 5.30
C GLN A 301 2.41 -15.42 5.93
N SER A 302 3.38 -14.92 5.16
CA SER A 302 4.40 -13.97 5.58
C SER A 302 5.20 -13.51 4.36
N ASN A 303 6.43 -13.03 4.58
CA ASN A 303 7.40 -12.93 3.50
C ASN A 303 7.62 -14.30 2.84
N LEU A 304 7.44 -14.38 1.52
CA LEU A 304 7.69 -15.56 0.70
C LEU A 304 8.76 -15.23 -0.33
N SER A 305 9.92 -15.85 -0.17
CA SER A 305 11.02 -15.79 -1.13
C SER A 305 11.14 -17.12 -1.85
N TYR A 306 11.12 -17.10 -3.18
CA TYR A 306 11.30 -18.32 -3.98
C TYR A 306 11.95 -18.03 -5.33
N GLN A 307 12.51 -19.07 -5.93
CA GLN A 307 13.09 -19.01 -7.26
C GLN A 307 12.07 -19.51 -8.29
N LYS A 308 11.91 -18.76 -9.38
CA LYS A 308 11.13 -19.13 -10.54
C LYS A 308 12.06 -19.47 -11.69
N GLU A 309 11.75 -20.57 -12.36
CA GLU A 309 12.41 -21.00 -13.58
C GLU A 309 11.37 -21.05 -14.71
N ILE A 310 11.70 -20.44 -15.84
CA ILE A 310 10.94 -20.53 -17.08
C ILE A 310 11.83 -21.29 -18.07
N GLU A 311 11.45 -22.53 -18.36
CA GLU A 311 12.20 -23.41 -19.24
C GLU A 311 11.87 -23.14 -20.72
N GLU A 312 12.79 -23.54 -21.60
CA GLU A 312 12.61 -23.55 -23.05
C GLU A 312 12.28 -22.19 -23.70
N ILE A 313 12.66 -21.07 -23.08
CA ILE A 313 12.34 -19.74 -23.61
C ILE A 313 13.33 -19.28 -24.69
N LYS A 314 12.86 -19.26 -25.94
CA LYS A 314 13.64 -18.79 -27.09
C LYS A 314 13.56 -17.27 -27.23
N LEU A 315 14.42 -16.55 -26.51
CA LEU A 315 14.59 -15.11 -26.68
C LEU A 315 15.66 -14.82 -27.74
N ILE A 316 15.32 -13.98 -28.72
CA ILE A 316 16.29 -13.45 -29.68
C ILE A 316 17.08 -12.31 -29.04
N ASP A 317 18.18 -11.91 -29.68
CA ASP A 317 18.94 -10.75 -29.23
C ASP A 317 18.06 -9.48 -29.27
N GLY A 318 18.00 -8.78 -28.13
CA GLY A 318 17.04 -7.69 -27.96
C GLY A 318 16.91 -7.21 -26.52
N GLU A 319 16.06 -6.21 -26.33
CA GLU A 319 15.69 -5.68 -25.03
C GLU A 319 14.29 -6.16 -24.65
N TYR A 320 14.16 -6.62 -23.41
CA TYR A 320 12.92 -7.16 -22.87
C TYR A 320 12.65 -6.62 -21.47
N ILE A 321 11.40 -6.76 -21.04
CA ILE A 321 10.95 -6.45 -19.69
C ILE A 321 10.38 -7.74 -19.12
N LEU A 322 11.02 -8.28 -18.08
CA LEU A 322 10.40 -9.27 -17.22
C LEU A 322 9.49 -8.53 -16.26
N ARG A 323 8.19 -8.79 -16.34
CA ARG A 323 7.16 -8.25 -15.46
C ARG A 323 6.55 -9.38 -14.67
N VAL A 324 6.40 -9.16 -13.37
CA VAL A 324 5.65 -10.05 -12.49
C VAL A 324 4.51 -9.24 -11.89
N ASP A 325 3.28 -9.64 -12.15
CA ASP A 325 2.08 -9.08 -11.54
C ASP A 325 1.56 -10.07 -10.51
N ILE A 326 1.08 -9.56 -9.38
CA ILE A 326 0.39 -10.36 -8.37
C ILE A 326 -0.99 -9.79 -8.13
N LEU A 327 -1.97 -10.68 -7.98
CA LEU A 327 -3.36 -10.42 -7.65
C LEU A 327 -3.68 -11.17 -6.36
N TYR A 328 -4.17 -10.46 -5.35
CA TYR A 328 -4.44 -11.04 -4.04
C TYR A 328 -5.63 -10.35 -3.36
N GLY A 329 -6.25 -11.05 -2.41
CA GLY A 329 -7.38 -10.53 -1.62
C GLY A 329 -8.52 -9.96 -2.48
N ASN A 330 -9.02 -8.78 -2.10
CA ASN A 330 -10.11 -8.05 -2.79
C ASN A 330 -9.64 -7.41 -4.11
N LEU A 331 -9.06 -8.20 -5.03
CA LEU A 331 -8.53 -7.75 -6.32
C LEU A 331 -7.42 -6.70 -6.21
N GLN A 332 -6.63 -6.76 -5.14
CA GLN A 332 -5.45 -5.91 -4.99
C GLN A 332 -4.36 -6.39 -5.93
N ARG A 333 -3.58 -5.44 -6.46
CA ARG A 333 -2.53 -5.73 -7.44
C ARG A 333 -1.22 -5.11 -6.99
N ALA A 334 -0.15 -5.88 -7.06
CA ALA A 334 1.22 -5.37 -7.04
C ALA A 334 1.96 -5.87 -8.29
N PHE A 335 3.03 -5.18 -8.68
CA PHE A 335 3.86 -5.64 -9.78
C PHE A 335 5.31 -5.19 -9.61
N ALA A 336 6.22 -5.91 -10.25
CA ALA A 336 7.62 -5.55 -10.37
C ALA A 336 8.09 -5.81 -11.80
N GLU A 337 8.97 -4.94 -12.28
CA GLU A 337 9.51 -5.01 -13.63
C GLU A 337 11.03 -4.94 -13.59
N GLN A 338 11.69 -5.74 -14.43
CA GLN A 338 13.12 -5.69 -14.63
C GLN A 338 13.46 -5.76 -16.12
N LYS A 339 14.20 -4.76 -16.59
CA LYS A 339 14.71 -4.72 -17.96
C LYS A 339 15.87 -5.69 -18.11
N ILE A 340 15.80 -6.55 -19.12
CA ILE A 340 16.84 -7.52 -19.47
C ILE A 340 17.26 -7.32 -20.92
N LYS A 341 18.56 -7.42 -21.21
CA LYS A 341 19.10 -7.33 -22.57
C LYS A 341 19.75 -8.65 -22.95
N ILE A 342 19.28 -9.27 -24.01
CA ILE A 342 19.81 -10.51 -24.56
C ILE A 342 20.81 -10.15 -25.66
N MET A 343 22.05 -10.63 -25.54
CA MET A 343 23.06 -10.51 -26.58
C MET A 343 23.85 -11.80 -26.70
N ASN A 344 23.91 -12.35 -27.92
CA ASN A 344 24.49 -13.65 -28.24
C ASN A 344 23.95 -14.77 -27.33
N GLY A 345 22.64 -14.77 -27.05
CA GLY A 345 21.99 -15.77 -26.19
C GLY A 345 22.41 -15.72 -24.71
N LYS A 346 23.06 -14.65 -24.25
CA LYS A 346 23.36 -14.40 -22.84
C LYS A 346 22.66 -13.14 -22.35
N ILE A 347 22.18 -13.16 -21.12
CA ILE A 347 21.70 -11.93 -20.45
C ILE A 347 22.91 -11.07 -20.14
N LYS A 348 22.95 -9.87 -20.72
CA LYS A 348 23.67 -8.75 -20.11
C LYS A 348 22.69 -8.03 -19.21
N THR A 349 22.74 -8.36 -17.93
CA THR A 349 22.14 -7.49 -16.91
C THR A 349 22.77 -6.12 -17.08
N SER A 350 21.96 -5.07 -17.10
CA SER A 350 22.42 -3.68 -17.14
C SER A 350 23.58 -3.53 -16.14
N GLU A 351 24.80 -3.35 -16.66
CA GLU A 351 26.06 -3.27 -15.90
C GLU A 351 26.07 -2.11 -14.87
N SER A 352 25.01 -1.30 -14.82
CA SER A 352 24.88 -0.19 -13.87
C SER A 352 24.93 -0.65 -12.41
N VAL A 353 24.38 -1.80 -12.03
CA VAL A 353 24.33 -2.17 -10.61
C VAL A 353 25.67 -2.73 -10.12
N SER A 354 26.38 -3.53 -10.93
CA SER A 354 27.64 -4.16 -10.49
C SER A 354 28.81 -3.17 -10.39
N ASN A 355 28.87 -2.18 -11.28
CA ASN A 355 29.86 -1.12 -11.20
C ASN A 355 29.59 -0.18 -10.02
N ILE A 356 28.33 0.12 -9.71
CA ILE A 356 27.99 0.88 -8.50
C ILE A 356 28.36 0.11 -7.24
N GLN A 357 28.14 -1.22 -7.18
CA GLN A 357 28.56 -2.04 -6.04
C GLN A 357 30.09 -1.97 -5.82
N LYS A 358 30.88 -2.07 -6.91
CA LYS A 358 32.34 -1.93 -6.86
C LYS A 358 32.78 -0.52 -6.43
N ILE A 359 32.08 0.52 -6.91
CA ILE A 359 32.34 1.91 -6.48
C ILE A 359 32.01 2.09 -4.99
N ILE A 360 30.93 1.49 -4.49
CA ILE A 360 30.56 1.52 -3.08
C ILE A 360 31.63 0.82 -2.23
N GLU A 361 32.08 -0.37 -2.63
CA GLU A 361 33.17 -1.08 -1.93
C GLU A 361 34.49 -0.30 -1.97
N PHE A 362 34.80 0.36 -3.09
CA PHE A 362 35.96 1.24 -3.21
C PHE A 362 35.86 2.48 -2.31
N LEU A 363 34.67 3.09 -2.21
CA LEU A 363 34.41 4.21 -1.31
C LEU A 363 34.52 3.81 0.16
N LYS A 364 34.02 2.61 0.54
CA LYS A 364 34.20 2.06 1.90
C LYS A 364 35.67 1.89 2.26
N ALA A 365 36.48 1.33 1.35
CA ALA A 365 37.90 1.15 1.56
C ALA A 365 38.64 2.49 1.74
N ASN A 366 38.37 3.48 0.88
CA ASN A 366 39.00 4.80 0.99
C ASN A 366 38.57 5.57 2.24
N TYR A 367 37.30 5.45 2.64
CA TYR A 367 36.80 6.09 3.86
C TYR A 367 37.51 5.56 5.11
N LEU A 368 37.79 4.26 5.16
CA LEU A 368 38.53 3.63 6.27
C LEU A 368 39.97 4.15 6.37
N ILE A 369 40.62 4.39 5.22
CA ILE A 369 41.95 5.02 5.15
C ILE A 369 41.90 6.47 5.67
N ILE A 370 40.88 7.25 5.31
CA ILE A 370 40.71 8.63 5.80
C ILE A 370 40.54 8.65 7.32
N ILE A 371 39.75 7.73 7.89
CA ILE A 371 39.59 7.61 9.34
C ILE A 371 40.93 7.30 10.02
N LEU A 372 41.74 6.38 9.47
CA LEU A 372 43.06 6.06 10.01
C LEU A 372 44.01 7.27 9.99
N ILE A 373 43.98 8.08 8.93
CA ILE A 373 44.78 9.31 8.83
C ILE A 373 44.35 10.33 9.90
N ILE A 374 43.04 10.50 10.11
CA ILE A 374 42.52 11.42 11.14
C ILE A 374 42.93 10.95 12.54
N ILE A 375 42.83 9.65 12.84
CA ILE A 375 43.27 9.09 14.13
C ILE A 375 44.77 9.32 14.34
N ALA A 376 45.60 9.10 13.32
CA ALA A 376 47.03 9.36 13.39
C ALA A 376 47.35 10.84 13.65
N LEU A 377 46.65 11.77 12.99
CA LEU A 377 46.79 13.22 13.22
C LEU A 377 46.41 13.61 14.65
N ILE A 378 45.29 13.09 15.17
CA ILE A 378 44.88 13.32 16.56
C ILE A 378 45.94 12.80 17.54
N PHE A 379 46.51 11.62 17.26
CA PHE A 379 47.57 11.05 18.09
C PHE A 379 48.85 11.89 18.07
N ILE A 380 49.27 12.40 16.91
CA ILE A 380 50.41 13.32 16.79
C ILE A 380 50.16 14.61 17.59
N LEU A 381 48.97 15.19 17.47
CA LEU A 381 48.58 16.38 18.24
C LEU A 381 48.57 16.10 19.74
N TYR A 382 48.12 14.91 20.15
CA TYR A 382 48.12 14.49 21.54
C TYR A 382 49.56 14.36 22.09
N ILE A 383 50.48 13.72 21.36
CA ILE A 383 51.89 13.62 21.73
C ILE A 383 52.51 15.02 21.85
N LYS A 384 52.30 15.90 20.86
CA LYS A 384 52.83 17.28 20.87
C LYS A 384 52.35 18.06 22.10
N ARG A 385 51.08 17.89 22.48
CA ARG A 385 50.49 18.55 23.65
C ARG A 385 50.99 17.95 24.96
N SER A 386 51.36 16.67 24.99
CA SER A 386 51.96 16.01 26.14
C SER A 386 53.39 16.49 26.38
N ILE A 387 54.22 16.59 25.33
CA ILE A 387 55.61 17.06 25.43
C ILE A 387 55.66 18.54 25.85
N SER A 388 54.73 19.37 25.37
CA SER A 388 54.66 20.79 25.74
C SER A 388 54.34 21.05 27.22
N LYS A 389 53.87 20.06 27.98
CA LYS A 389 53.50 20.25 29.39
C LYS A 389 54.65 20.03 30.39
N GLU A 390 55.80 19.49 29.96
CA GLU A 390 56.91 19.20 30.88
C GLU A 390 57.98 20.30 30.98
N VAL A 391 57.89 21.39 30.22
CA VAL A 391 58.82 22.53 30.36
C VAL A 391 58.17 23.68 31.12
N LYS A 392 57.98 23.48 32.44
CA LYS A 392 57.87 24.58 33.41
C LYS A 392 58.60 24.17 34.68
N PHE A 393 59.92 24.37 34.70
CA PHE A 393 60.67 24.44 35.95
C PHE A 393 60.15 25.61 36.78
N LYS A 394 59.66 25.33 37.99
CA LYS A 394 59.27 26.34 38.96
C LYS A 394 59.98 26.06 40.28
N ILE A 395 60.87 26.99 40.62
CA ILE A 395 61.59 27.11 41.89
C ILE A 395 60.56 27.37 43.01
N VAL A 396 60.75 26.69 44.14
CA VAL A 396 59.99 26.81 45.40
C VAL A 396 60.72 27.80 46.32
N PRO A 397 60.03 28.76 46.94
CA PRO A 397 59.60 28.67 48.36
C PRO A 397 58.17 29.27 48.55
N SER A 398 57.42 29.26 49.65
CA SER A 398 57.41 28.70 51.01
C SER A 398 56.07 29.18 51.63
N GLU A 399 55.46 28.39 52.55
CA GLU A 399 54.49 28.81 53.59
C GLU A 399 53.11 29.44 53.24
N LYS A 400 51.99 28.75 53.56
CA LYS A 400 51.20 28.84 54.82
C LYS A 400 49.79 28.17 54.73
N LYS A 401 49.52 27.36 55.77
CA LYS A 401 48.30 26.85 56.47
C LYS A 401 46.84 26.91 55.91
N PRO A 402 45.92 26.05 56.45
CA PRO A 402 44.75 25.49 55.76
C PRO A 402 43.37 25.90 56.34
N ARG A 403 42.26 25.65 55.61
CA ARG A 403 41.00 24.97 56.05
C ARG A 403 39.86 24.99 54.99
N PRO A 404 38.77 24.20 55.16
CA PRO A 404 38.18 23.36 54.10
C PRO A 404 36.73 23.71 53.73
N PHE A 405 36.27 23.27 52.54
CA PHE A 405 34.87 22.90 52.19
C PHE A 405 35.00 22.14 50.85
N GLU A 406 34.86 20.82 50.75
CA GLU A 406 33.69 19.94 50.96
C GLU A 406 32.55 20.14 49.93
N ASN A 407 32.54 19.19 48.98
CA ASN A 407 31.41 18.58 48.25
C ASN A 407 30.40 19.44 47.48
N ILE A 408 30.55 19.48 46.14
CA ILE A 408 29.40 19.35 45.21
C ILE A 408 29.80 18.46 44.02
N LYS A 409 29.18 17.28 43.95
CA LYS A 409 29.17 16.37 42.79
C LYS A 409 28.25 16.95 41.72
N ILE A 410 28.78 17.06 40.51
CA ILE A 410 27.99 17.14 39.28
C ILE A 410 27.34 15.77 39.07
N ILE A 411 26.01 15.75 38.84
CA ILE A 411 25.33 14.60 38.25
C ILE A 411 24.86 15.04 36.86
N GLU A 412 25.58 14.54 35.85
CA GLU A 412 25.07 14.36 34.50
C GLU A 412 23.92 13.34 34.52
N GLY A 413 22.90 13.59 33.71
CA GLY A 413 21.90 12.58 33.38
C GLY A 413 20.70 13.19 32.67
N GLU A 414 20.58 12.93 31.37
CA GLU A 414 19.32 13.10 30.63
C GLU A 414 18.28 12.14 31.22
N LYS A 415 17.54 12.58 32.24
CA LYS A 415 16.40 11.85 32.78
C LYS A 415 15.14 12.27 32.05
N TYR A 416 14.59 11.36 31.25
CA TYR A 416 13.22 11.45 30.80
C TYR A 416 12.30 11.01 31.94
N LEU A 417 11.23 11.78 32.17
CA LEU A 417 10.15 11.37 33.05
C LEU A 417 9.20 10.46 32.27
N GLU A 418 9.10 9.22 32.72
CA GLU A 418 8.12 8.24 32.25
C GLU A 418 6.84 8.40 33.08
N ILE A 419 5.73 8.76 32.45
CA ILE A 419 4.43 8.90 33.12
C ILE A 419 3.72 7.54 33.01
N LYS A 420 3.74 6.75 34.08
CA LYS A 420 2.99 5.48 34.09
C LYS A 420 1.51 5.73 34.34
N PRO A 421 0.60 5.05 33.62
CA PRO A 421 -0.83 5.14 33.89
C PRO A 421 -1.16 4.54 35.26
N ARG A 422 -1.94 5.26 36.06
CA ARG A 422 -2.50 4.75 37.32
C ARG A 422 -3.68 3.83 36.99
N GLU A 423 -3.72 2.63 37.57
CA GLU A 423 -4.90 1.76 37.54
C GLU A 423 -6.09 2.51 38.15
N ILE A 424 -7.17 2.66 37.38
CA ILE A 424 -8.44 3.22 37.83
C ILE A 424 -9.37 2.03 38.01
N GLU A 425 -9.80 1.78 39.25
CA GLU A 425 -10.86 0.80 39.55
C GLU A 425 -12.18 1.25 38.90
N PRO A 426 -12.99 0.30 38.39
CA PRO A 426 -14.21 0.63 37.67
C PRO A 426 -15.26 1.23 38.62
N ILE A 427 -15.53 2.53 38.47
CA ILE A 427 -16.65 3.20 39.12
C ILE A 427 -17.93 2.77 38.42
N LYS A 428 -18.77 2.03 39.15
CA LYS A 428 -20.13 1.65 38.77
C LYS A 428 -21.03 2.89 38.90
N ILE A 429 -21.49 3.46 37.78
CA ILE A 429 -22.46 4.58 37.79
C ILE A 429 -23.80 4.07 37.29
N GLU A 430 -24.75 4.05 38.21
CA GLU A 430 -26.17 3.82 37.97
C GLU A 430 -26.87 5.16 38.23
N ARG A 431 -27.50 5.74 37.19
CA ARG A 431 -28.77 6.49 37.23
C ARG A 431 -29.04 7.23 35.92
N GLU A 432 -30.28 7.09 35.47
CA GLU A 432 -30.90 7.75 34.34
C GLU A 432 -31.44 9.16 34.69
N ILE A 433 -31.80 9.89 33.62
CA ILE A 433 -32.79 11.00 33.49
C ILE A 433 -32.26 12.45 33.75
N PRO A 434 -32.71 13.50 33.02
CA PRO A 434 -33.17 13.63 31.64
C PRO A 434 -32.43 14.72 30.82
N ILE A 435 -32.70 14.71 29.52
CA ILE A 435 -32.35 15.73 28.52
C ILE A 435 -33.14 17.02 28.78
N GLU A 436 -32.45 18.17 28.81
CA GLU A 436 -33.10 19.46 28.57
C GLU A 436 -32.21 20.38 27.71
N SER A 437 -32.86 20.95 26.70
CA SER A 437 -32.32 21.80 25.63
C SER A 437 -31.97 23.22 26.08
N LYS A 438 -30.90 23.80 25.48
CA LYS A 438 -30.62 25.24 25.19
C LYS A 438 -29.10 25.44 25.25
N LYS A 439 -28.42 26.31 24.50
CA LYS A 439 -28.73 27.34 23.50
C LYS A 439 -27.36 27.83 22.99
N ASP A 440 -27.34 28.32 21.76
CA ASP A 440 -26.18 28.76 20.98
C ASP A 440 -25.04 29.44 21.75
N MET A 441 -23.80 28.98 21.50
CA MET A 441 -22.58 29.75 21.79
C MET A 441 -21.65 29.74 20.58
N ASN A 442 -21.53 30.92 19.96
CA ASN A 442 -20.65 31.27 18.84
C ASN A 442 -19.19 30.95 19.14
N LEU A 443 -18.57 30.00 18.42
CA LEU A 443 -17.12 29.89 18.32
C LEU A 443 -16.64 30.71 17.11
N LYS A 444 -15.94 31.80 17.39
CA LYS A 444 -15.22 32.58 16.37
C LYS A 444 -14.11 31.72 15.76
N THR A 445 -14.19 31.49 14.47
CA THR A 445 -13.17 30.90 13.62
C THR A 445 -11.86 31.70 13.73
N LEU A 446 -10.83 31.11 14.35
CA LEU A 446 -9.45 31.61 14.27
C LEU A 446 -8.83 31.07 12.98
N VAL A 447 -8.69 31.95 11.97
CA VAL A 447 -7.98 31.66 10.73
C VAL A 447 -6.52 32.05 10.91
N PHE A 448 -5.62 31.08 10.96
CA PHE A 448 -4.18 31.32 10.86
C PHE A 448 -3.75 31.25 9.39
N ARG A 449 -3.29 32.38 8.84
CA ARG A 449 -2.52 32.41 7.59
C ARG A 449 -1.07 32.06 7.92
N THR A 450 -0.61 30.91 7.44
CA THR A 450 0.80 30.51 7.48
C THR A 450 1.54 31.13 6.28
N LEU A 451 2.58 31.91 6.59
CA LEU A 451 3.62 32.32 5.63
C LEU A 451 4.50 31.10 5.38
N GLY A 452 4.56 30.66 4.11
CA GLY A 452 5.26 29.46 3.70
C GLY A 452 6.77 29.66 3.65
N ASP A 453 7.48 28.80 4.38
CA ASP A 453 8.90 28.51 4.20
C ASP A 453 9.00 27.18 3.45
N GLU A 454 9.80 27.16 2.36
CA GLU A 454 9.92 26.04 1.44
C GLU A 454 10.73 24.88 2.05
N HIS A 455 10.06 23.88 2.63
CA HIS A 455 10.69 22.61 2.93
C HIS A 455 9.90 21.39 2.43
N LYS A 456 10.68 20.41 1.98
CA LYS A 456 10.33 19.18 1.26
C LYS A 456 9.08 18.50 1.85
N LYS A 457 8.05 18.32 1.01
CA LYS A 457 6.80 17.63 1.35
C LYS A 457 7.04 16.13 1.52
N TYR A 458 7.17 15.68 2.77
CA TYR A 458 6.97 14.27 3.10
C TYR A 458 5.47 13.96 3.07
N PRO A 459 5.05 12.73 2.70
CA PRO A 459 3.65 12.35 2.76
C PRO A 459 3.13 12.52 4.20
N GLN A 460 1.98 13.19 4.34
CA GLN A 460 1.42 13.65 5.62
C GLN A 460 1.17 12.52 6.65
N ASN A 461 1.16 11.26 6.18
CA ASN A 461 0.89 10.07 6.99
C ASN A 461 2.13 9.18 7.22
N SER A 462 3.33 9.67 6.94
CA SER A 462 4.56 8.92 7.26
C SER A 462 4.97 9.11 8.73
N ILE A 463 5.57 8.07 9.35
CA ILE A 463 6.19 8.15 10.68
C ILE A 463 7.20 9.30 10.74
N LEU A 464 7.94 9.54 9.66
CA LEU A 464 8.85 10.67 9.56
C LEU A 464 8.13 12.03 9.59
N GLY A 465 6.90 12.09 9.10
CA GLY A 465 6.07 13.29 9.13
C GLY A 465 5.79 13.77 10.56
N LEU A 466 5.73 12.87 11.54
CA LEU A 466 5.51 13.18 12.96
C LEU A 466 6.70 13.89 13.63
N MET A 467 7.91 13.70 13.13
CA MET A 467 9.12 14.32 13.69
C MET A 467 9.06 15.84 13.57
N ASN A 468 9.51 16.54 14.60
CA ASN A 468 9.52 18.00 14.70
C ASN A 468 8.15 18.70 14.66
N LYS A 469 7.03 17.96 14.68
CA LYS A 469 5.71 18.57 14.83
C LYS A 469 5.59 19.27 16.19
N ASN A 470 4.95 20.43 16.18
CA ASN A 470 4.63 21.18 17.39
C ASN A 470 3.58 20.41 18.21
N VAL A 471 3.78 20.34 19.51
CA VAL A 471 2.88 19.66 20.44
C VAL A 471 2.16 20.69 21.30
N TYR A 472 0.83 20.58 21.33
CA TYR A 472 -0.06 21.41 22.13
C TYR A 472 -0.92 20.55 23.05
N SER A 473 -1.34 21.10 24.19
CA SER A 473 -2.41 20.54 25.02
C SER A 473 -3.79 20.75 24.35
N GLU A 474 -4.84 20.05 24.80
CA GLU A 474 -6.23 20.26 24.34
C GLU A 474 -6.71 21.70 24.57
N SER A 475 -6.27 22.31 25.68
CA SER A 475 -6.43 23.73 26.01
C SER A 475 -5.65 24.71 25.10
N GLY A 476 -4.80 24.20 24.20
CA GLY A 476 -4.06 25.00 23.23
C GLY A 476 -2.72 25.55 23.74
N HIS A 477 -2.22 25.08 24.90
CA HIS A 477 -0.91 25.47 25.39
C HIS A 477 0.20 24.75 24.63
N TYR A 478 1.16 25.51 24.09
CA TYR A 478 2.34 24.94 23.44
C TYR A 478 3.27 24.29 24.48
N LEU A 479 3.66 23.05 24.24
CA LEU A 479 4.50 22.27 25.16
C LEU A 479 5.92 22.06 24.62
N GLY A 480 6.06 21.86 23.31
CA GLY A 480 7.35 21.56 22.69
C GLY A 480 7.22 20.93 21.31
N LYS A 481 8.20 20.10 20.92
CA LYS A 481 8.21 19.40 19.62
C LYS A 481 8.44 17.90 19.79
N VAL A 482 7.87 17.11 18.90
CA VAL A 482 8.17 15.67 18.80
C VAL A 482 9.64 15.52 18.40
N ASN A 483 10.43 14.90 19.27
CA ASN A 483 11.86 14.69 19.10
C ASN A 483 12.19 13.26 18.69
N ASP A 484 11.37 12.29 19.07
CA ASP A 484 11.57 10.88 18.74
C ASP A 484 10.24 10.10 18.83
N ILE A 485 10.21 8.91 18.24
CA ILE A 485 9.02 8.04 18.17
C ILE A 485 9.44 6.63 18.60
N ILE A 486 8.76 6.10 19.62
CA ILE A 486 9.00 4.75 20.13
C ILE A 486 7.98 3.82 19.47
N LEU A 487 8.48 2.81 18.74
CA LEU A 487 7.66 1.79 18.09
C LEU A 487 7.57 0.55 18.97
N GLY A 488 6.35 0.06 19.18
CA GLY A 488 6.07 -1.23 19.83
C GLY A 488 5.81 -2.33 18.79
N GLU A 489 4.98 -3.30 19.16
CA GLU A 489 4.50 -4.40 18.29
C GLU A 489 3.70 -3.88 17.08
N ASN A 490 4.40 -3.33 16.08
CA ASN A 490 3.89 -2.80 14.82
C ASN A 490 3.00 -1.54 14.92
N ARG A 491 3.11 -0.77 15.99
CA ARG A 491 2.43 0.54 16.13
C ARG A 491 3.32 1.55 16.85
N ILE A 492 2.97 2.83 16.74
CA ILE A 492 3.56 3.87 17.59
C ILE A 492 3.08 3.64 19.02
N ASP A 493 4.01 3.33 19.91
CA ASP A 493 3.70 3.08 21.32
C ASP A 493 3.72 4.39 22.09
N SER A 494 4.78 5.20 21.90
CA SER A 494 4.96 6.46 22.62
C SER A 494 5.65 7.54 21.76
N LEU A 495 5.41 8.81 22.09
CA LEU A 495 6.10 9.97 21.50
C LEU A 495 7.03 10.59 22.54
N LYS A 496 8.27 10.85 22.13
CA LYS A 496 9.24 11.58 22.94
C LYS A 496 9.19 13.06 22.58
N ILE A 497 8.72 13.89 23.50
CA ILE A 497 8.52 15.32 23.30
C ILE A 497 9.66 16.07 23.98
N LYS A 498 10.37 16.89 23.22
CA LYS A 498 11.32 17.86 23.77
C LYS A 498 10.56 19.12 24.17
N LEU A 499 10.52 19.39 25.47
CA LEU A 499 9.79 20.53 26.02
C LEU A 499 10.50 21.86 25.68
N ASP A 500 9.72 22.91 25.42
CA ASP A 500 10.30 24.23 25.19
C ASP A 500 10.80 24.85 26.52
N LYS A 501 12.06 25.30 26.51
CA LYS A 501 12.73 25.93 27.64
C LYS A 501 12.04 27.21 28.11
N LYS A 502 11.25 27.86 27.25
CA LYS A 502 10.51 29.09 27.59
C LYS A 502 9.52 28.90 28.75
N HIS A 503 8.98 27.70 28.91
CA HIS A 503 8.01 27.38 29.96
C HIS A 503 8.66 26.96 31.30
N LYS A 504 10.00 27.04 31.41
CA LYS A 504 10.77 26.77 32.64
C LYS A 504 10.53 25.38 33.25
N PHE A 505 10.13 24.39 32.45
CA PHE A 505 10.03 23.01 32.93
C PHE A 505 11.37 22.51 33.48
N LYS A 506 11.34 21.81 34.62
CA LYS A 506 12.55 21.20 35.21
C LYS A 506 13.12 20.05 34.35
N ALA A 507 12.29 19.44 33.51
CA ALA A 507 12.65 18.36 32.62
C ALA A 507 12.94 18.86 31.20
N GLY A 508 13.95 18.28 30.53
CA GLY A 508 14.29 18.60 29.13
C GLY A 508 13.37 17.97 28.09
N GLY A 509 12.55 16.99 28.49
CA GLY A 509 11.60 16.28 27.64
C GLY A 509 10.77 15.27 28.42
N ILE A 510 9.71 14.79 27.79
CA ILE A 510 8.81 13.75 28.31
C ILE A 510 8.61 12.64 27.28
N VAL A 511 8.21 11.46 27.76
CA VAL A 511 7.69 10.39 26.91
C VAL A 511 6.22 10.23 27.23
N ILE A 512 5.37 10.31 26.21
CA ILE A 512 3.92 10.15 26.34
C ILE A 512 3.47 8.92 25.56
N ASP A 513 2.60 8.12 26.15
CA ASP A 513 1.95 7.05 25.39
C ASP A 513 1.08 7.63 24.28
N TYR A 514 1.08 6.97 23.12
CA TYR A 514 0.30 7.38 21.97
C TYR A 514 -1.21 7.40 22.27
N LYS A 515 -1.66 6.63 23.26
CA LYS A 515 -3.04 6.67 23.79
C LYS A 515 -3.45 8.03 24.38
N GLN A 516 -2.48 8.85 24.81
CA GLN A 516 -2.71 10.21 25.31
C GLN A 516 -2.67 11.26 24.20
N VAL A 517 -2.40 10.86 22.95
CA VAL A 517 -2.42 11.73 21.77
C VAL A 517 -3.81 11.72 21.18
N LYS A 518 -4.44 12.90 21.08
CA LYS A 518 -5.82 13.07 20.62
C LYS A 518 -5.92 13.25 19.12
N SER A 519 -4.95 13.95 18.54
CA SER A 519 -4.91 14.23 17.11
C SER A 519 -3.49 14.41 16.62
N VAL A 520 -3.24 13.91 15.42
CA VAL A 520 -2.00 14.10 14.67
C VAL A 520 -2.38 14.65 13.30
N ASN A 521 -2.24 15.96 13.13
CA ASN A 521 -2.32 16.61 11.82
C ASN A 521 -1.08 17.49 11.64
N GLU A 522 -1.18 18.75 11.22
CA GLU A 522 0.00 19.65 11.17
C GLU A 522 0.67 19.86 12.54
N ILE A 523 -0.09 19.65 13.62
CA ILE A 523 0.34 19.66 15.01
C ILE A 523 -0.07 18.37 15.71
N VAL A 524 0.52 18.11 16.87
CA VAL A 524 0.14 17.03 17.78
C VAL A 524 -0.63 17.62 18.95
N ILE A 525 -1.84 17.11 19.22
CA ILE A 525 -2.66 17.54 20.37
C ILE A 525 -2.66 16.41 21.39
N ILE A 526 -2.34 16.72 22.64
CA ILE A 526 -2.27 15.76 23.75
C ILE A 526 -3.31 16.10 24.83
N ASP A 527 -3.75 15.08 25.56
CA ASP A 527 -4.73 15.19 26.65
C ASP A 527 -4.28 16.21 27.72
N ASP A 528 -5.18 17.11 28.15
CA ASP A 528 -4.88 18.16 29.12
C ASP A 528 -4.36 17.64 30.47
N ARG A 529 -4.71 16.40 30.85
CA ARG A 529 -4.19 15.75 32.07
C ARG A 529 -2.67 15.63 32.08
N VAL A 530 -2.05 15.50 30.90
CA VAL A 530 -0.59 15.49 30.76
C VAL A 530 -0.02 16.87 31.07
N SER A 531 -0.69 17.94 30.61
CA SER A 531 -0.31 19.32 30.88
C SER A 531 -0.39 19.66 32.37
N GLU A 532 -1.46 19.25 33.06
CA GLU A 532 -1.58 19.42 34.51
C GLU A 532 -0.45 18.73 35.28
N TYR A 533 0.01 17.58 34.79
CA TYR A 533 1.15 16.87 35.38
C TYR A 533 2.47 17.60 35.12
N LEU A 534 2.63 18.19 33.94
CA LEU A 534 3.78 19.02 33.57
C LEU A 534 3.88 20.29 34.43
N GLU A 535 2.76 20.91 34.75
CA GLU A 535 2.72 22.10 35.63
C GLU A 535 3.15 21.77 37.06
N LYS A 536 2.84 20.58 37.57
CA LYS A 536 3.27 20.12 38.90
C LYS A 536 4.77 19.86 39.00
N ILE A 537 5.43 19.60 37.87
CA ILE A 537 6.88 19.35 37.81
C ILE A 537 7.69 20.56 37.32
N ALA A 538 7.04 21.58 36.75
CA ALA A 538 7.63 22.91 36.54
C ALA A 538 8.05 23.51 37.89
#